data_AF-A0A5B9D7B1-F1
#
_entry.id   AF-A0A5B9D7B1-F1
#
_cell.length_a   1.000
_cell.length_b   1.000
_cell.length_c   1.000
_cell.angle_alpha   90.00
_cell.angle_beta   90.00
_cell.angle_gamma   90.00
#
_symmetry.space_group_name_H-M   'P 1'
#
loop_
_entity.id
_entity.type
_entity.pdbx_description
1 polymer ?
#
loop_
_entity_poly.entity_id
_entity_poly.type
_entity_poly.pdbx_seq_one_letter_code
_entity_poly.pdbx_strand_id
1 'polypeptide(L)'
;MSQLIKEFLPLDVELEQISYDKKLEQSVHKLAGLEENIEKSFKSVAHDMEKANNELKKYLILQRETLRSYVQFQNQKSNLINSKDIATLKDHVTHVERAIEVQIEMVNDIKDVSQGYKEYSKTLKDYGRKLSKLNKYEANWKNTASEMNKARSDQMVTGSKLEKIENQLRKEKSQVQKQYHNKSHSNSFVVTAVLQLNQAWQKLKSNIKNFSW
;
A
#
# COMPACT_ATOMS: atom_id res chain seq x y z
N MET A 1 31.00 46.44 2.14
CA MET A 1 29.80 46.62 1.29
C MET A 1 29.47 45.31 0.59
N SER A 2 28.33 44.70 0.96
CA SER A 2 27.32 44.18 0.02
C SER A 2 27.74 43.25 -1.13
N GLN A 3 28.38 42.10 -0.88
CA GLN A 3 28.48 41.04 -1.90
C GLN A 3 28.15 39.60 -1.45
N LEU A 4 27.73 39.38 -0.20
CA LEU A 4 27.34 38.04 0.30
C LEU A 4 25.84 37.86 0.56
N ILE A 5 24.99 38.79 0.11
CA ILE A 5 23.54 38.79 0.34
C ILE A 5 22.80 38.68 -1.00
N LYS A 6 23.21 37.77 -1.89
CA LYS A 6 22.47 37.45 -3.12
C LYS A 6 22.11 35.96 -3.29
N GLU A 7 22.45 35.12 -2.31
CA GLU A 7 22.05 33.70 -2.27
C GLU A 7 20.98 33.39 -1.20
N PHE A 8 20.22 34.41 -0.81
CA PHE A 8 19.01 34.19 -0.03
C PHE A 8 17.95 33.58 -0.97
N LEU A 9 17.74 32.28 -0.85
CA LEU A 9 16.38 31.74 -1.03
C LEU A 9 15.44 32.66 -0.24
N PRO A 10 14.27 33.01 -0.77
CA PRO A 10 13.39 33.99 -0.14
C PRO A 10 13.22 33.65 1.34
N LEU A 11 13.42 34.66 2.20
CA LEU A 11 13.17 34.57 3.65
C LEU A 11 11.70 34.22 3.92
N ASP A 12 10.83 34.40 2.92
CA ASP A 12 9.46 33.92 2.87
C ASP A 12 9.41 32.54 2.21
N VAL A 13 9.51 31.47 3.00
CA VAL A 13 8.69 30.30 2.67
C VAL A 13 7.26 30.75 2.88
N GLU A 14 6.54 30.96 1.79
CA GLU A 14 5.14 31.38 1.81
C GLU A 14 4.39 30.53 2.85
N LEU A 15 3.68 31.19 3.79
CA LEU A 15 2.89 30.53 4.84
C LEU A 15 1.97 29.45 4.27
N GLU A 16 1.55 29.65 3.02
CA GLU A 16 0.72 28.74 2.24
C GLU A 16 1.45 27.43 1.90
N GLN A 17 2.75 27.48 1.57
CA GLN A 17 3.54 26.29 1.25
C GLN A 17 3.71 25.37 2.47
N ILE A 18 4.02 25.92 3.65
CA ILE A 18 4.15 25.12 4.89
C ILE A 18 2.78 24.54 5.32
N SER A 19 1.72 25.35 5.19
CA SER A 19 0.35 24.89 5.45
C SER A 19 -0.04 23.76 4.51
N TYR A 20 0.33 23.88 3.23
CA TYR A 20 0.13 22.86 2.21
C TYR A 20 0.92 21.58 2.51
N ASP A 21 2.22 21.68 2.82
CA ASP A 21 3.07 20.52 3.12
C ASP A 21 2.63 19.79 4.39
N LYS A 22 2.06 20.50 5.38
CA LYS A 22 1.44 19.89 6.56
C LYS A 22 0.13 19.17 6.23
N LYS A 23 -0.72 19.75 5.37
CA LYS A 23 -1.93 19.06 4.88
C LYS A 23 -1.57 17.82 4.05
N LEU A 24 -0.52 17.91 3.24
CA LEU A 24 0.00 16.78 2.46
C LEU A 24 0.49 15.66 3.39
N GLU A 25 1.29 15.97 4.41
CA GLU A 25 1.74 15.02 5.42
C GLU A 25 0.55 14.28 6.08
N GLN A 26 -0.45 15.04 6.56
CA GLN A 26 -1.65 14.47 7.16
C GLN A 26 -2.42 13.56 6.20
N SER A 27 -2.55 13.98 4.94
CA SER A 27 -3.24 13.23 3.90
C SER A 27 -2.51 11.92 3.59
N VAL A 28 -1.18 11.93 3.52
CA VAL A 28 -0.34 10.74 3.31
C VAL A 28 -0.50 9.75 4.47
N HIS A 29 -0.50 10.23 5.72
CA HIS A 29 -0.70 9.34 6.87
C HIS A 29 -2.11 8.74 6.91
N LYS A 30 -3.13 9.54 6.58
CA LYS A 30 -4.52 9.06 6.48
C LYS A 30 -4.64 8.00 5.39
N LEU A 31 -4.07 8.26 4.21
CA LEU A 31 -4.05 7.30 3.10
C LEU A 31 -3.38 6.00 3.54
N ALA A 32 -2.20 6.06 4.14
CA ALA A 32 -1.49 4.86 4.61
C ALA A 32 -2.36 4.02 5.58
N GLY A 33 -3.11 4.65 6.48
CA GLY A 33 -4.03 3.95 7.38
C GLY A 33 -5.22 3.31 6.65
N LEU A 34 -5.75 3.96 5.61
CA LEU A 34 -6.79 3.37 4.76
C LEU A 34 -6.27 2.15 3.99
N GLU A 35 -5.06 2.24 3.41
CA GLU A 35 -4.44 1.13 2.69
C GLU A 35 -4.19 -0.09 3.58
N GLU A 36 -3.82 0.10 4.85
CA GLU A 36 -3.71 -1.00 5.83
C GLU A 36 -5.06 -1.65 6.16
N ASN A 37 -6.15 -0.88 6.18
CA ASN A 37 -7.47 -1.44 6.38
C ASN A 37 -7.89 -2.28 5.16
N ILE A 38 -7.58 -1.81 3.95
CA ILE A 38 -7.80 -2.57 2.72
C ILE A 38 -6.99 -3.87 2.72
N GLU A 39 -5.71 -3.83 3.09
CA GLU A 39 -4.87 -5.03 3.28
C GLU A 39 -5.55 -6.06 4.18
N LYS A 40 -6.02 -5.63 5.36
CA LYS A 40 -6.70 -6.49 6.35
C LYS A 40 -7.98 -7.09 5.79
N SER A 41 -8.78 -6.30 5.07
CA SER A 41 -9.99 -6.79 4.41
C SER A 41 -9.67 -7.88 3.40
N PHE A 42 -8.66 -7.69 2.54
CA PHE A 42 -8.25 -8.74 1.60
C PHE A 42 -7.72 -10.00 2.28
N LYS A 43 -6.99 -9.88 3.41
CA LYS A 43 -6.59 -11.04 4.21
C LYS A 43 -7.77 -11.81 4.76
N SER A 44 -8.78 -11.11 5.26
CA SER A 44 -10.01 -11.74 5.77
C SER A 44 -10.73 -12.49 4.65
N VAL A 45 -10.89 -11.86 3.47
CA VAL A 45 -11.53 -12.50 2.32
C VAL A 45 -10.76 -13.75 1.87
N ALA A 46 -9.42 -13.67 1.77
CA ALA A 46 -8.59 -14.83 1.43
C ALA A 46 -8.81 -15.98 2.42
N HIS A 47 -8.83 -15.68 3.72
CA HIS A 47 -9.05 -16.68 4.78
C HIS A 47 -10.43 -17.34 4.69
N ASP A 48 -11.48 -16.55 4.44
CA ASP A 48 -12.84 -17.08 4.31
C ASP A 48 -12.99 -17.93 3.04
N MET A 49 -12.34 -17.53 1.94
CA MET A 49 -12.28 -18.33 0.71
C MET A 49 -11.47 -19.62 0.89
N GLU A 50 -10.39 -19.62 1.67
CA GLU A 50 -9.66 -20.85 2.01
C GLU A 50 -10.52 -21.84 2.79
N LYS A 51 -11.33 -21.34 3.74
CA LYS A 51 -12.29 -22.18 4.44
C LYS A 51 -13.33 -22.78 3.49
N ALA A 52 -13.91 -21.95 2.61
CA ALA A 52 -14.86 -22.43 1.60
C ALA A 52 -14.24 -23.50 0.69
N ASN A 53 -13.00 -23.29 0.24
CA ASN A 53 -12.24 -24.25 -0.53
C ASN A 53 -12.04 -25.58 0.20
N ASN A 54 -11.76 -25.54 1.50
CA ASN A 54 -11.61 -26.75 2.30
C ASN A 54 -12.93 -27.52 2.44
N GLU A 55 -14.06 -26.84 2.56
CA GLU A 55 -15.38 -27.48 2.56
C GLU A 55 -15.71 -28.11 1.19
N LEU A 56 -15.41 -27.41 0.08
CA LEU A 56 -15.58 -27.97 -1.26
C LEU A 56 -14.70 -29.21 -1.48
N LYS A 57 -13.47 -29.21 -0.98
CA LYS A 57 -12.60 -30.40 -1.03
C LYS A 57 -13.20 -31.59 -0.27
N LYS A 58 -13.80 -31.36 0.91
CA LYS A 58 -14.51 -32.43 1.65
C LYS A 58 -15.70 -32.95 0.85
N TYR A 59 -16.50 -32.06 0.27
CA TYR A 59 -17.63 -32.44 -0.59
C TYR A 59 -17.17 -33.27 -1.81
N LEU A 60 -16.08 -32.85 -2.47
CA LEU A 60 -15.50 -33.58 -3.60
C LEU A 60 -15.07 -35.01 -3.24
N ILE A 61 -14.49 -35.20 -2.05
CA ILE A 61 -14.12 -36.54 -1.57
C ILE A 61 -15.36 -37.45 -1.51
N LEU A 62 -16.45 -36.97 -0.91
CA LEU A 62 -17.72 -37.71 -0.82
C LEU A 62 -18.33 -38.03 -2.19
N GLN A 63 -18.26 -37.08 -3.14
CA GLN A 63 -18.75 -37.30 -4.51
C GLN A 63 -17.92 -38.36 -5.25
N ARG A 64 -16.59 -38.35 -5.08
CA ARG A 64 -15.68 -39.38 -5.65
C ARG A 64 -15.95 -40.76 -5.06
N GLU A 65 -16.22 -40.86 -3.76
CA GLU A 65 -16.59 -42.11 -3.09
C GLU A 65 -17.95 -42.65 -3.59
N THR A 66 -18.92 -41.76 -3.77
CA THR A 66 -20.23 -42.11 -4.34
C THR A 66 -20.09 -42.63 -5.76
N LEU A 67 -19.31 -41.94 -6.59
CA LEU A 67 -19.02 -42.35 -7.97
C LEU A 67 -18.35 -43.72 -8.02
N ARG A 68 -17.37 -43.96 -7.14
CA ARG A 68 -16.68 -45.27 -7.04
C ARG A 68 -17.68 -46.38 -6.71
N SER A 69 -18.56 -46.14 -5.74
CA SER A 69 -19.60 -47.10 -5.35
C SER A 69 -20.56 -47.39 -6.51
N TYR A 70 -21.00 -46.35 -7.22
CA TYR A 70 -21.94 -46.49 -8.34
C TYR A 70 -21.34 -47.30 -9.50
N VAL A 71 -20.09 -47.03 -9.84
CA VAL A 71 -19.34 -47.79 -10.85
C VAL A 71 -19.19 -49.26 -10.43
N GLN A 72 -18.93 -49.53 -9.14
CA GLN A 72 -18.85 -50.92 -8.63
C GLN A 72 -20.17 -51.67 -8.76
N PHE A 73 -21.31 -51.05 -8.39
CA PHE A 73 -22.62 -51.66 -8.56
C PHE A 73 -22.95 -51.95 -10.02
N GLN A 74 -22.62 -51.03 -10.94
CA GLN A 74 -22.82 -51.25 -12.36
C GLN A 74 -21.96 -52.41 -12.88
N ASN A 75 -20.70 -52.51 -12.45
CA ASN A 75 -19.79 -53.60 -12.83
C ASN A 75 -20.26 -54.97 -12.32
N GLN A 76 -21.02 -54.99 -11.22
CA GLN A 76 -21.69 -56.19 -10.71
C GLN A 76 -22.99 -56.54 -11.47
N LYS A 77 -23.25 -55.87 -12.61
CA LYS A 77 -24.48 -55.99 -13.43
C LYS A 77 -25.76 -55.70 -12.65
N SER A 78 -25.68 -54.83 -11.65
CA SER A 78 -26.88 -54.35 -10.95
C SER A 78 -27.70 -53.46 -11.88
N ASN A 79 -29.00 -53.72 -11.98
CA ASN A 79 -29.94 -52.86 -12.71
C ASN A 79 -30.37 -51.61 -11.91
N LEU A 80 -29.86 -51.45 -10.68
CA LEU A 80 -30.24 -50.37 -9.77
C LEU A 80 -29.65 -49.01 -10.15
N ILE A 81 -28.59 -48.98 -10.97
CA ILE A 81 -27.88 -47.75 -11.33
C ILE A 81 -27.76 -47.63 -12.84
N ASN A 82 -28.24 -46.51 -13.38
CA ASN A 82 -28.20 -46.21 -14.80
C ASN A 82 -26.83 -45.65 -15.19
N SER A 83 -26.32 -46.02 -16.36
CA SER A 83 -25.08 -45.46 -16.94
C SER A 83 -25.14 -43.94 -17.11
N LYS A 84 -26.33 -43.39 -17.35
CA LYS A 84 -26.56 -41.94 -17.45
C LYS A 84 -26.31 -41.21 -16.13
N ASP A 85 -26.68 -41.81 -14.99
CA ASP A 85 -26.47 -41.22 -13.67
C ASP A 85 -24.97 -41.18 -13.33
N ILE A 86 -24.24 -42.24 -13.72
CA ILE A 86 -22.78 -42.29 -13.58
C ILE A 86 -22.10 -41.23 -14.44
N ALA A 87 -22.54 -41.04 -15.69
CA ALA A 87 -22.00 -39.98 -16.54
C ALA A 87 -22.25 -38.59 -15.94
N THR A 88 -23.48 -38.33 -15.48
CA THR A 88 -23.85 -37.06 -14.82
C THR A 88 -23.00 -36.81 -13.57
N LEU A 89 -22.78 -37.84 -12.75
CA LEU A 89 -21.95 -37.75 -11.55
C LEU A 89 -20.47 -37.53 -11.87
N LYS A 90 -19.93 -38.13 -12.94
CA LYS A 90 -18.58 -37.85 -13.43
C LYS A 90 -18.42 -36.39 -13.85
N ASP A 91 -19.35 -35.88 -14.65
CA ASP A 91 -19.33 -34.49 -15.11
C ASP A 91 -19.39 -33.51 -13.93
N HIS A 92 -20.21 -33.82 -12.91
CA HIS A 92 -20.30 -33.04 -11.67
C HIS A 92 -19.00 -33.07 -10.86
N VAL A 93 -18.38 -34.24 -10.68
CA VAL A 93 -17.08 -34.38 -9.99
C VAL A 93 -16.00 -33.55 -10.70
N THR A 94 -15.88 -33.66 -12.02
CA THR A 94 -14.91 -32.87 -12.80
C THR A 94 -15.18 -31.38 -12.72
N HIS A 95 -16.45 -30.96 -12.68
CA HIS A 95 -16.81 -29.55 -12.46
C HIS A 95 -16.36 -29.03 -11.10
N VAL A 96 -16.63 -29.78 -10.03
CA VAL A 96 -16.24 -29.40 -8.67
C VAL A 96 -14.71 -29.33 -8.54
N GLU A 97 -13.99 -30.27 -9.16
CA GLU A 97 -12.52 -30.25 -9.23
C GLU A 97 -12.00 -28.95 -9.84
N ARG A 98 -12.50 -28.59 -11.03
CA ARG A 98 -12.12 -27.36 -11.72
C ARG A 98 -12.49 -26.11 -10.88
N ALA A 99 -13.65 -26.10 -10.24
CA ALA A 99 -14.07 -24.98 -9.40
C ALA A 99 -13.12 -24.77 -8.21
N ILE A 100 -12.64 -25.84 -7.58
CA ILE A 100 -11.65 -25.78 -6.50
C ILE A 100 -10.32 -25.23 -7.01
N GLU A 101 -9.84 -25.69 -8.16
CA GLU A 101 -8.60 -25.20 -8.77
C GLU A 101 -8.64 -23.68 -9.01
N VAL A 102 -9.70 -23.19 -9.65
CA VAL A 102 -9.87 -21.76 -9.91
C VAL A 102 -9.98 -20.96 -8.61
N GLN A 103 -10.72 -21.45 -7.61
CA GLN A 103 -10.81 -20.76 -6.32
C GLN A 103 -9.47 -20.70 -5.58
N ILE A 104 -8.60 -21.71 -5.71
CA ILE A 104 -7.24 -21.67 -5.15
C ILE A 104 -6.41 -20.57 -5.81
N GLU A 105 -6.48 -20.45 -7.14
CA GLU A 105 -5.80 -19.39 -7.89
C GLU A 105 -6.30 -17.99 -7.46
N MET A 106 -7.62 -17.82 -7.32
CA MET A 106 -8.21 -16.56 -6.85
C MET A 106 -7.75 -16.19 -5.43
N VAL A 107 -7.66 -17.17 -4.52
CA VAL A 107 -7.13 -16.94 -3.16
C VAL A 107 -5.69 -16.44 -3.23
N ASN A 108 -4.85 -17.03 -4.08
CA ASN A 108 -3.46 -16.59 -4.24
C ASN A 108 -3.38 -15.17 -4.80
N ASP A 109 -4.20 -14.83 -5.81
CA ASP A 109 -4.26 -13.47 -6.34
C ASP A 109 -4.72 -12.44 -5.30
N ILE A 110 -5.69 -12.79 -4.45
CA ILE A 110 -6.16 -11.93 -3.37
C ILE A 110 -5.04 -11.70 -2.34
N LYS A 111 -4.23 -12.73 -2.05
CA LYS A 111 -3.05 -12.58 -1.19
C LYS A 111 -1.99 -11.69 -1.83
N ASP A 112 -1.76 -11.81 -3.13
CA ASP A 112 -0.84 -10.93 -3.87
C ASP A 112 -1.31 -9.47 -3.82
N VAL A 113 -2.61 -9.21 -4.04
CA VAL A 113 -3.21 -7.88 -3.90
C VAL A 113 -3.05 -7.36 -2.48
N SER A 114 -3.34 -8.17 -1.47
CA SER A 114 -3.14 -7.82 -0.06
C SER A 114 -1.68 -7.45 0.24
N GLN A 115 -0.73 -8.23 -0.26
CA GLN A 115 0.69 -7.95 -0.11
C GLN A 115 1.09 -6.64 -0.80
N GLY A 116 0.53 -6.34 -1.98
CA GLY A 116 0.71 -5.06 -2.65
C GLY A 116 0.22 -3.87 -1.80
N TYR A 117 -0.96 -3.98 -1.17
CA TYR A 117 -1.47 -2.96 -0.26
C TYR A 117 -0.58 -2.76 0.98
N LYS A 118 -0.02 -3.86 1.52
CA LYS A 118 0.93 -3.80 2.64
C LYS A 118 2.22 -3.07 2.27
N GLU A 119 2.76 -3.32 1.08
CA GLU A 119 3.98 -2.65 0.60
C GLU A 119 3.73 -1.17 0.27
N TYR A 120 2.57 -0.88 -0.31
CA TYR A 120 2.16 0.48 -0.60
C TYR A 120 1.96 1.30 0.68
N SER A 121 1.23 0.76 1.66
CA SER A 121 1.01 1.42 2.95
C SER A 121 2.32 1.66 3.71
N LYS A 122 3.26 0.71 3.67
CA LYS A 122 4.60 0.87 4.24
C LYS A 122 5.36 2.02 3.58
N THR A 123 5.36 2.06 2.25
CA THR A 123 6.02 3.13 1.49
C THR A 123 5.40 4.50 1.79
N LEU A 124 4.08 4.58 1.89
CA LEU A 124 3.37 5.80 2.29
C LEU A 124 3.74 6.25 3.72
N LYS A 125 3.85 5.33 4.67
CA LYS A 125 4.30 5.66 6.05
C LYS A 125 5.72 6.21 6.07
N ASP A 126 6.62 5.61 5.29
CA ASP A 126 8.00 6.08 5.20
C ASP A 126 8.09 7.44 4.49
N TYR A 127 7.28 7.67 3.47
CA TYR A 127 7.14 8.98 2.84
C TYR A 127 6.58 10.03 3.81
N GLY A 128 5.51 9.70 4.55
CA GLY A 128 4.94 10.55 5.59
C GLY A 128 5.95 10.94 6.66
N ARG A 129 6.73 9.98 7.18
CA ARG A 129 7.82 10.26 8.14
C ARG A 129 8.87 11.24 7.59
N LYS A 130 9.18 11.17 6.30
CA LYS A 130 10.13 12.10 5.64
C LYS A 130 9.51 13.50 5.50
N LEU A 131 8.22 13.58 5.16
CA LEU A 131 7.46 14.84 5.17
C LEU A 131 7.43 15.47 6.57
N SER A 132 7.12 14.71 7.63
CA SER A 132 7.13 15.22 9.00
C SER A 132 8.49 15.80 9.39
N LYS A 133 9.59 15.14 9.00
CA LYS A 133 10.95 15.64 9.22
C LYS A 133 11.17 16.95 8.47
N LEU A 134 10.82 17.01 7.18
CA LEU A 134 10.95 18.22 6.38
C LEU A 134 10.17 19.39 7.01
N ASN A 135 8.89 19.17 7.32
CA ASN A 135 8.01 20.17 7.94
C ASN A 135 8.58 20.70 9.26
N LYS A 136 9.20 19.83 10.07
CA LYS A 136 9.88 20.23 11.31
C LYS A 136 11.09 21.13 11.05
N TYR A 137 11.93 20.81 10.06
CA TYR A 137 13.09 21.62 9.72
C TYR A 137 12.69 22.95 9.09
N GLU A 138 11.65 22.98 8.25
CA GLU A 138 11.11 24.22 7.69
C GLU A 138 10.53 25.14 8.78
N ALA A 139 9.80 24.56 9.75
CA ALA A 139 9.29 25.32 10.90
C ALA A 139 10.41 25.93 11.75
N ASN A 140 11.47 25.16 12.02
CA ASN A 140 12.65 25.67 12.73
C ASN A 140 13.33 26.81 11.98
N TRP A 141 13.63 26.58 10.68
CA TRP A 141 14.25 27.58 9.83
C TRP A 141 13.47 28.89 9.80
N LYS A 142 12.14 28.81 9.69
CA LYS A 142 11.25 29.96 9.75
C LYS A 142 11.29 30.66 11.11
N ASN A 143 11.25 29.93 12.21
CA ASN A 143 11.31 30.52 13.55
C ASN A 143 12.62 31.30 13.74
N THR A 144 13.75 30.73 13.33
CA THR A 144 15.06 31.40 13.39
C THR A 144 15.16 32.57 12.41
N ALA A 145 14.52 32.51 11.24
CA ALA A 145 14.41 33.65 10.32
C ALA A 145 13.60 34.81 10.94
N SER A 146 12.49 34.51 11.62
CA SER A 146 11.69 35.48 12.36
C SER A 146 12.50 36.09 13.53
N GLU A 147 13.27 35.27 14.26
CA GLU A 147 14.20 35.75 15.29
C GLU A 147 15.26 36.69 14.72
N MET A 148 15.82 36.38 13.54
CA MET A 148 16.77 37.25 12.84
C MET A 148 16.15 38.60 12.47
N ASN A 149 14.92 38.61 11.96
CA ASN A 149 14.21 39.85 11.60
C ASN A 149 13.92 40.71 12.84
N LYS A 150 13.52 40.09 13.95
CA LYS A 150 13.34 40.78 15.24
C LYS A 150 14.66 41.35 15.75
N ALA A 151 15.72 40.55 15.73
CA ALA A 151 17.04 40.95 16.21
C ALA A 151 17.67 42.06 15.37
N ARG A 152 17.41 42.10 14.05
CA ARG A 152 17.82 43.20 13.16
C ARG A 152 17.05 44.49 13.40
N SER A 153 15.82 44.39 13.90
CA SER A 153 14.96 45.56 14.18
C SER A 153 15.19 46.15 15.57
N ASP A 154 15.91 45.43 16.44
CA ASP A 154 16.24 45.87 17.80
C ASP A 154 17.58 46.60 17.82
N GLN A 155 17.55 47.88 18.21
CA GLN A 155 18.72 48.76 18.26
C GLN A 155 19.73 48.38 19.36
N MET A 156 19.37 47.50 20.30
CA MET A 156 20.22 47.05 21.40
C MET A 156 20.89 45.67 21.16
N VAL A 157 20.67 45.06 19.99
CA VAL A 157 21.25 43.75 19.67
C VAL A 157 22.72 43.87 19.28
N THR A 158 23.57 43.04 19.90
CA THR A 158 25.00 42.98 19.62
C THR A 158 25.32 42.17 18.36
N GLY A 159 26.39 42.52 17.65
CA GLY A 159 26.86 41.77 16.46
C GLY A 159 27.07 40.27 16.71
N SER A 160 27.53 39.90 17.92
CA SER A 160 27.72 38.50 18.33
C SER A 160 26.42 37.69 18.48
N LYS A 161 25.29 38.34 18.80
CA LYS A 161 23.97 37.69 18.82
C LYS A 161 23.44 37.50 17.40
N LEU A 162 23.62 38.49 16.52
CA LEU A 162 23.24 38.38 15.11
C LEU A 162 24.02 37.27 14.39
N GLU A 163 25.32 37.16 14.65
CA GLU A 163 26.16 36.11 14.05
C GLU A 163 25.75 34.71 14.51
N LYS A 164 25.35 34.52 15.77
CA LYS A 164 24.82 33.24 16.27
C LYS A 164 23.51 32.85 15.57
N ILE A 165 22.58 33.80 15.42
CA ILE A 165 21.30 33.57 14.75
C ILE A 165 21.53 33.27 13.26
N GLU A 166 22.44 34.00 12.61
CA GLU A 166 22.79 33.76 11.20
C GLU A 166 23.42 32.38 10.97
N ASN A 167 24.33 31.96 11.85
CA ASN A 167 24.93 30.62 11.79
C ASN A 167 23.89 29.52 11.99
N GLN A 168 22.93 29.70 12.91
CA GLN A 168 21.83 28.77 13.10
C GLN A 168 20.94 28.70 11.86
N LEU A 169 20.62 29.85 11.25
CA LEU A 169 19.80 29.94 10.05
C LEU A 169 20.44 29.22 8.85
N ARG A 170 21.76 29.38 8.66
CA ARG A 170 22.51 28.64 7.62
C ARG A 170 22.47 27.13 7.84
N LYS A 171 22.63 26.68 9.08
CA LYS A 171 22.58 25.26 9.44
C LYS A 171 21.20 24.64 9.17
N GLU A 172 20.13 25.33 9.55
CA GLU A 172 18.76 24.85 9.35
C GLU A 172 18.37 24.85 7.88
N LYS A 173 18.77 25.87 7.10
CA LYS A 173 18.61 25.90 5.64
C LYS A 173 19.26 24.68 4.97
N SER A 174 20.49 24.33 5.38
CA SER A 174 21.19 23.14 4.87
C SER A 174 20.43 21.85 5.21
N GLN A 175 19.83 21.76 6.40
CA GLN A 175 19.02 20.60 6.79
C GLN A 175 17.75 20.48 5.96
N VAL A 176 17.07 21.59 5.67
CA VAL A 176 15.89 21.63 4.78
C VAL A 176 16.27 21.14 3.37
N GLN A 177 17.34 21.67 2.78
CA GLN A 177 17.81 21.25 1.46
C GLN A 177 18.14 19.74 1.40
N LYS A 178 18.80 19.21 2.44
CA LYS A 178 19.08 17.78 2.55
C LYS A 178 17.81 16.93 2.60
N GLN A 179 16.77 17.38 3.31
CA GLN A 179 15.51 16.63 3.37
C GLN A 179 14.70 16.71 2.07
N TYR A 180 14.69 17.85 1.37
CA TYR A 180 14.09 17.95 0.03
C TYR A 180 14.69 16.93 -0.94
N HIS A 181 16.01 16.79 -0.94
CA HIS A 181 16.69 15.82 -1.80
C HIS A 181 16.27 14.36 -1.45
N ASN A 182 16.19 14.04 -0.16
CA ASN A 182 15.72 12.72 0.32
C ASN A 182 14.25 12.43 -0.02
N LYS A 183 13.39 13.46 -0.03
CA LYS A 183 11.97 13.38 -0.42
C LYS A 183 11.84 12.99 -1.91
N SER A 184 12.60 13.63 -2.81
CA SER A 184 12.49 13.36 -4.25
C SER A 184 12.78 11.90 -4.63
N HIS A 185 13.78 11.28 -3.99
CA HIS A 185 14.12 9.86 -4.16
C HIS A 185 13.02 8.91 -3.67
N SER A 186 12.09 9.38 -2.84
CA SER A 186 11.02 8.55 -2.28
C SER A 186 9.82 8.42 -3.20
N ASN A 187 9.62 9.37 -4.12
CA ASN A 187 8.52 9.36 -5.06
C ASN A 187 8.60 8.15 -6.01
N SER A 188 9.81 7.74 -6.41
CA SER A 188 10.00 6.56 -7.26
C SER A 188 9.54 5.28 -6.57
N PHE A 189 9.79 5.11 -5.26
CA PHE A 189 9.33 3.94 -4.51
C PHE A 189 7.80 3.88 -4.40
N VAL A 190 7.14 5.03 -4.18
CA VAL A 190 5.66 5.10 -4.16
C VAL A 190 5.09 4.67 -5.50
N VAL A 191 5.65 5.18 -6.62
CA VAL A 191 5.23 4.81 -7.98
C VAL A 191 5.43 3.33 -8.24
N THR A 192 6.58 2.76 -7.87
CA THR A 192 6.85 1.32 -8.04
C THR A 192 5.85 0.46 -7.27
N ALA A 193 5.53 0.80 -6.02
CA ALA A 193 4.55 0.06 -5.23
C ALA A 193 3.14 0.11 -5.86
N VAL A 194 2.73 1.26 -6.40
CA VAL A 194 1.45 1.39 -7.12
C VAL A 194 1.42 0.55 -8.40
N LEU A 195 2.53 0.49 -9.15
CA LEU A 195 2.63 -0.34 -10.35
C LEU A 195 2.50 -1.83 -10.02
N GLN A 196 3.16 -2.29 -8.96
CA GLN A 196 3.05 -3.68 -8.49
C GLN A 196 1.63 -4.02 -8.04
N LEU A 197 0.99 -3.11 -7.28
CA LEU A 197 -0.40 -3.26 -6.86
C LEU A 197 -1.34 -3.34 -8.07
N ASN A 198 -1.15 -2.49 -9.08
CA ASN A 198 -1.95 -2.53 -10.30
C ASN A 198 -1.77 -3.86 -11.06
N GLN A 199 -0.54 -4.38 -11.15
CA GLN A 199 -0.29 -5.69 -11.76
C GLN A 199 -1.03 -6.82 -11.04
N ALA A 200 -1.00 -6.84 -9.70
CA ALA A 200 -1.75 -7.82 -8.90
C ALA A 200 -3.27 -7.71 -9.15
N TRP A 201 -3.80 -6.49 -9.23
CA TRP A 201 -5.20 -6.25 -9.56
C TRP A 201 -5.59 -6.75 -10.96
N GLN A 202 -4.74 -6.58 -11.97
CA GLN A 202 -5.03 -7.08 -13.32
C GLN A 202 -5.08 -8.62 -13.35
N LYS A 203 -4.20 -9.30 -12.60
CA LYS A 203 -4.23 -10.76 -12.45
C LYS A 203 -5.55 -11.22 -11.82
N LEU A 204 -5.90 -10.66 -10.67
CA LEU A 204 -7.14 -10.99 -9.96
C LEU A 204 -8.36 -10.77 -10.87
N LYS A 205 -8.41 -9.64 -11.60
CA LYS A 205 -9.51 -9.33 -12.53
C LYS A 205 -9.61 -10.36 -13.66
N SER A 206 -8.48 -10.85 -14.18
CA SER A 206 -8.45 -11.88 -15.21
C SER A 206 -9.03 -13.19 -14.68
N ASN A 207 -8.61 -13.62 -13.48
CA ASN A 207 -9.07 -14.87 -12.90
C ASN A 207 -10.54 -14.83 -12.44
N ILE A 208 -11.04 -13.67 -11.96
CA ILE A 208 -12.47 -13.46 -11.74
C ILE A 208 -13.27 -13.59 -13.04
N LYS A 209 -12.77 -13.10 -14.17
CA LYS A 209 -13.46 -13.27 -15.47
C LYS A 209 -13.49 -14.73 -15.91
N ASN A 210 -12.40 -15.46 -15.66
CA ASN A 210 -12.30 -16.88 -15.98
C ASN A 210 -13.10 -17.78 -15.02
N PHE A 211 -13.62 -17.21 -13.92
CA PHE A 211 -14.54 -17.87 -13.01
C PHE A 211 -15.98 -17.96 -13.58
N SER A 212 -16.28 -17.34 -14.73
CA SER A 212 -17.59 -17.49 -15.36
C SER A 212 -17.77 -18.89 -15.92
N TRP A 213 -18.77 -19.57 -15.35
CA TRP A 213 -19.40 -20.82 -15.80
C TRP A 213 -19.71 -20.84 -17.30
#